data_AF-A0A8J7CRC7-F1
#
_entry.id   AF-A0A8J7CRC7-F1
#
_cell.length_a   1.000
_cell.length_b   1.000
_cell.length_c   1.000
_cell.angle_alpha   90.00
_cell.angle_beta   90.00
_cell.angle_gamma   90.00
#
_symmetry.space_group_name_H-M   'P 1'
#
loop_
_entity.id
_entity.type
_entity.pdbx_description
1 polymer ?
#
loop_
_entity_poly.entity_id
_entity_poly.type
_entity_poly.pdbx_seq_one_letter_code
_entity_poly.pdbx_strand_id
1 'polypeptide(L)'
;MTRQIKFTVGDGRRGYKTVELTITGATVAYKILRGGLLDVGKKNSPAAEISDDQLAELDALEIFAWEENYSSQAHGGLQWSLTYAAGNKIYRGRGAGTYPENWSRFMDWLDAIVPELEFVNRRRLERVTIAYAAESLTLDRNDKSVTLAKKKSRHIYDAGDDIKKFFDACQKIIDGRDAATPAEISESRAEFEIVRHDGSIETFETYYSENFLPGLTEFADGIRELMADLSAEIFSPQAVVIAPRQGKYILCKVRFPGTYKLYTYRTDDETLAVGDAVDVPVGRNNEVTQARIVEIGYFEEYEAPFPVDRIKKIIGKHIAADWENF
;
A
#
# COMPACT_ATOMS: atom_id res chain seq x y z
N MET A 1 -1.38 -20.64 -37.02
CA MET A 1 -1.19 -21.84 -36.17
C MET A 1 -2.21 -21.77 -35.04
N THR A 2 -2.91 -22.86 -34.72
CA THR A 2 -3.92 -22.86 -33.66
C THR A 2 -3.27 -23.18 -32.32
N ARG A 3 -3.58 -22.39 -31.29
CA ARG A 3 -3.14 -22.60 -29.91
C ARG A 3 -4.37 -22.81 -29.02
N GLN A 4 -4.27 -23.71 -28.05
CA GLN A 4 -5.32 -23.99 -27.08
C GLN A 4 -4.78 -23.92 -25.65
N ILE A 5 -5.50 -23.23 -24.78
CA ILE A 5 -5.15 -23.09 -23.36
C ILE A 5 -6.35 -23.56 -22.55
N LYS A 6 -6.12 -24.44 -21.57
CA LYS A 6 -7.07 -24.71 -20.50
C LYS A 6 -6.39 -24.43 -19.19
N PHE A 7 -6.90 -23.43 -18.47
CA PHE A 7 -6.31 -22.98 -17.23
C PHE A 7 -7.32 -23.04 -16.09
N THR A 8 -6.87 -23.50 -14.93
CA THR A 8 -7.63 -23.48 -13.68
C THR A 8 -6.74 -22.98 -12.56
N VAL A 9 -7.27 -22.06 -11.75
CA VAL A 9 -6.62 -21.58 -10.52
C VAL A 9 -7.65 -21.35 -9.42
N GLY A 10 -7.31 -21.66 -8.18
CA GLY A 10 -8.19 -21.37 -7.05
C GLY A 10 -7.84 -22.14 -5.79
N ASP A 11 -8.69 -21.98 -4.79
CA ASP A 11 -8.65 -22.72 -3.54
C ASP A 11 -10.07 -22.85 -2.95
N GLY A 12 -10.19 -23.47 -1.78
CA GLY A 12 -11.47 -23.62 -1.09
C GLY A 12 -12.09 -22.31 -0.56
N ARG A 13 -11.32 -21.21 -0.46
CA ARG A 13 -11.79 -19.92 0.06
C ARG A 13 -12.29 -19.00 -1.05
N ARG A 14 -11.59 -18.96 -2.18
CA ARG A 14 -11.85 -18.06 -3.32
C ARG A 14 -12.62 -18.74 -4.47
N GLY A 15 -12.85 -20.04 -4.34
CA GLY A 15 -13.38 -20.87 -5.42
C GLY A 15 -12.37 -21.05 -6.55
N TYR A 16 -12.74 -21.85 -7.55
CA TYR A 16 -11.91 -22.10 -8.73
C TYR A 16 -12.39 -21.28 -9.91
N LYS A 17 -11.45 -20.56 -10.53
CA LYS A 17 -11.61 -19.94 -11.85
C LYS A 17 -11.09 -20.91 -12.90
N THR A 18 -11.87 -21.17 -13.94
CA THR A 18 -11.48 -22.06 -15.04
C THR A 18 -11.87 -21.45 -16.37
N VAL A 19 -10.91 -21.38 -17.29
CA VAL A 19 -11.10 -20.87 -18.65
C VAL A 19 -10.47 -21.80 -19.68
N GLU A 20 -11.11 -21.89 -20.84
CA GLU A 20 -10.59 -22.51 -22.05
C GLU A 20 -10.47 -21.44 -23.14
N LEU A 21 -9.29 -21.26 -23.73
CA LEU A 21 -9.03 -20.34 -24.82
C LEU A 21 -8.64 -21.12 -26.08
N THR A 22 -9.09 -20.63 -27.23
CA THR A 22 -8.66 -21.08 -28.56
C THR A 22 -8.21 -19.85 -29.35
N ILE A 23 -6.93 -19.85 -29.73
CA ILE A 23 -6.33 -18.78 -30.52
C ILE A 23 -6.06 -19.32 -31.93
N THR A 24 -6.59 -18.65 -32.94
CA THR A 24 -6.38 -19.00 -34.35
C THR A 24 -5.94 -17.76 -35.13
N GLY A 25 -4.66 -17.70 -35.49
CA GLY A 25 -4.09 -16.48 -36.08
C GLY A 25 -4.18 -15.32 -35.09
N ALA A 26 -4.69 -14.17 -35.54
CA ALA A 26 -4.93 -12.97 -34.73
C ALA A 26 -6.32 -12.94 -34.07
N THR A 27 -6.96 -14.10 -33.88
CA THR A 27 -8.26 -14.18 -33.20
C THR A 27 -8.20 -15.08 -31.99
N VAL A 28 -8.88 -14.68 -30.91
CA VAL A 28 -9.03 -15.44 -29.69
C VAL A 28 -10.52 -15.60 -29.35
N ALA A 29 -10.92 -16.83 -29.06
CA ALA A 29 -12.21 -17.13 -28.46
C ALA A 29 -11.98 -17.82 -27.11
N TYR A 30 -12.82 -17.55 -26.12
CA TYR A 30 -12.70 -18.19 -24.82
C TYR A 30 -14.03 -18.62 -24.24
N LYS A 31 -13.94 -19.58 -23.33
CA LYS A 31 -15.05 -20.14 -22.58
C LYS A 31 -14.72 -20.16 -21.11
N ILE A 32 -15.51 -19.43 -20.33
CA ILE A 32 -15.46 -19.47 -18.87
C ILE A 32 -16.26 -20.68 -18.41
N LEU A 33 -15.58 -21.60 -17.71
CA LEU A 33 -16.18 -22.80 -17.14
C LEU A 33 -16.54 -22.62 -15.66
N ARG A 34 -15.75 -21.81 -14.94
CA ARG A 34 -15.97 -21.47 -13.53
C ARG A 34 -15.48 -20.05 -13.25
N GLY A 35 -16.27 -19.27 -12.52
CA GLY A 35 -15.99 -17.87 -12.14
C GLY A 35 -15.31 -17.68 -10.77
N GLY A 36 -14.99 -18.76 -10.07
CA GLY A 36 -14.67 -18.67 -8.64
C GLY A 36 -15.89 -18.21 -7.83
N LEU A 37 -15.71 -17.22 -6.97
CA LEU A 37 -16.79 -16.55 -6.24
C LEU A 37 -17.51 -15.45 -7.05
N LEU A 38 -17.05 -15.13 -8.26
CA LEU A 38 -17.68 -14.12 -9.10
C LEU A 38 -18.97 -14.66 -9.72
N ASP A 39 -20.03 -13.84 -9.75
CA ASP A 39 -21.29 -14.16 -10.43
C ASP A 39 -21.19 -13.92 -11.95
N VAL A 40 -20.27 -14.64 -12.60
CA VAL A 40 -20.03 -14.57 -14.05
C VAL A 40 -20.58 -15.78 -14.80
N GLY A 41 -20.99 -16.83 -14.08
CA GLY A 41 -21.55 -18.05 -14.65
C GLY A 41 -20.63 -18.74 -15.66
N LYS A 42 -21.19 -19.68 -16.43
CA LYS A 42 -20.52 -20.21 -17.63
C LYS A 42 -20.82 -19.28 -18.79
N LYS A 43 -19.79 -18.81 -19.47
CA LYS A 43 -19.90 -17.83 -20.57
C LYS A 43 -19.02 -18.27 -21.74
N ASN A 44 -19.53 -18.10 -22.96
CA ASN A 44 -18.71 -18.20 -24.17
C ASN A 44 -18.54 -16.79 -24.73
N SER A 45 -17.31 -16.41 -25.05
CA SER A 45 -17.02 -15.18 -25.76
C SER A 45 -16.82 -15.48 -27.24
N PRO A 46 -17.38 -14.67 -28.16
CA PRO A 46 -17.10 -14.81 -29.58
C PRO A 46 -15.62 -14.59 -29.87
N ALA A 47 -15.18 -15.01 -31.06
CA ALA A 47 -13.81 -14.72 -31.51
C ALA A 47 -13.63 -13.20 -31.63
N ALA A 48 -12.64 -12.67 -30.92
CA ALA A 48 -12.23 -11.26 -30.96
C ALA A 48 -10.79 -11.15 -31.49
N GLU A 49 -10.44 -10.00 -32.05
CA GLU A 49 -9.05 -9.73 -32.42
C GLU A 49 -8.18 -9.62 -31.18
N ILE A 50 -6.99 -10.23 -31.26
CA ILE A 50 -5.91 -10.11 -30.27
C ILE A 50 -4.76 -9.37 -30.94
N SER A 51 -4.15 -8.43 -30.22
CA SER A 51 -3.02 -7.64 -30.75
C SER A 51 -1.77 -8.50 -30.97
N ASP A 52 -0.90 -8.06 -31.88
CA ASP A 52 0.39 -8.69 -32.12
C ASP A 52 1.26 -8.72 -30.84
N ASP A 53 1.19 -7.66 -30.03
CA ASP A 53 1.88 -7.57 -28.73
C ASP A 53 1.39 -8.65 -27.75
N GLN A 54 0.08 -8.88 -27.68
CA GLN A 54 -0.49 -9.94 -26.82
C GLN A 54 -0.12 -11.35 -27.31
N LEU A 55 0.05 -11.56 -28.63
CA LEU A 55 0.54 -12.83 -29.17
C LEU A 55 2.03 -13.04 -28.88
N ALA A 56 2.83 -11.98 -29.06
CA ALA A 56 4.26 -11.98 -28.75
C ALA A 56 4.50 -12.23 -27.25
N GLU A 57 3.68 -11.63 -26.38
CA GLU A 57 3.73 -11.86 -24.94
C GLU A 57 3.51 -13.33 -24.60
N LEU A 58 2.49 -13.98 -25.18
CA LEU A 58 2.25 -15.42 -24.97
C LEU A 58 3.44 -16.29 -25.38
N ASP A 59 4.15 -15.92 -26.45
CA ASP A 59 5.36 -16.63 -26.88
C ASP A 59 6.54 -16.38 -25.92
N ALA A 60 6.68 -15.15 -25.42
CA ALA A 60 7.71 -14.76 -24.47
C ALA A 60 7.55 -15.38 -23.06
N LEU A 61 6.40 -15.97 -22.75
CA LEU A 61 6.18 -16.72 -21.51
C LEU A 61 6.97 -18.05 -21.47
N GLU A 62 7.38 -18.56 -22.63
CA GLU A 62 8.14 -19.81 -22.77
C GLU A 62 7.48 -21.01 -22.06
N ILE A 63 6.15 -21.13 -22.15
CA ILE A 63 5.35 -22.13 -21.40
C ILE A 63 5.87 -23.58 -21.58
N PHE A 64 6.43 -23.93 -22.74
CA PHE A 64 6.98 -25.26 -22.98
C PHE A 64 8.29 -25.56 -22.23
N ALA A 65 8.94 -24.53 -21.66
CA ALA A 65 10.12 -24.66 -20.81
C ALA A 65 9.78 -24.83 -19.32
N TRP A 66 8.50 -24.63 -18.94
CA TRP A 66 8.07 -24.78 -17.56
C TRP A 66 8.13 -26.25 -17.13
N GLU A 67 8.36 -26.49 -15.83
CA GLU A 67 8.27 -27.82 -15.24
C GLU A 67 6.81 -28.30 -15.20
N GLU A 68 6.59 -29.60 -15.05
CA GLU A 68 5.23 -30.14 -15.02
C GLU A 68 4.57 -30.09 -13.63
N ASN A 69 5.37 -30.05 -12.55
CA ASN A 69 4.88 -30.19 -11.18
C ASN A 69 5.53 -29.19 -10.22
N TYR A 70 4.76 -28.20 -9.78
CA TYR A 70 5.18 -27.16 -8.84
C TYR A 70 4.48 -27.34 -7.49
N SER A 71 5.02 -28.17 -6.60
CA SER A 71 4.43 -28.37 -5.25
C SER A 71 5.45 -28.02 -4.18
N SER A 72 5.07 -27.11 -3.28
CA SER A 72 5.78 -26.98 -2.00
C SER A 72 5.26 -28.00 -0.99
N GLN A 73 6.07 -28.35 0.02
CA GLN A 73 5.62 -29.15 1.18
C GLN A 73 4.72 -28.35 2.13
N ALA A 74 4.56 -27.04 1.91
CA ALA A 74 3.74 -26.19 2.74
C ALA A 74 2.25 -26.40 2.44
N HIS A 75 1.47 -26.71 3.49
CA HIS A 75 0.02 -26.77 3.39
C HIS A 75 -0.56 -25.37 3.33
N GLY A 76 -1.07 -24.96 2.17
CA GLY A 76 -1.79 -23.70 1.99
C GLY A 76 -1.20 -22.85 0.87
N GLY A 77 -1.90 -22.82 -0.26
CA GLY A 77 -1.55 -22.01 -1.43
C GLY A 77 -2.59 -22.21 -2.53
N LEU A 78 -2.65 -21.29 -3.49
CA LEU A 78 -3.51 -21.44 -4.65
C LEU A 78 -3.08 -22.69 -5.43
N GLN A 79 -4.07 -23.53 -5.76
CA GLN A 79 -3.87 -24.66 -6.64
C GLN A 79 -4.10 -24.20 -8.07
N TRP A 80 -3.28 -24.69 -8.99
CA TRP A 80 -3.43 -24.40 -10.40
C TRP A 80 -3.12 -25.61 -11.28
N SER A 81 -3.70 -25.59 -12.48
CA SER A 81 -3.37 -26.52 -13.56
C SER A 81 -3.48 -25.82 -14.90
N LEU A 82 -2.57 -26.13 -15.80
CA LEU A 82 -2.48 -25.58 -17.14
C LEU A 82 -2.29 -26.71 -18.14
N THR A 83 -3.12 -26.73 -19.17
CA THR A 83 -2.83 -27.46 -20.41
C THR A 83 -2.66 -26.44 -21.51
N TYR A 84 -1.51 -26.45 -22.17
CA TYR A 84 -1.23 -25.58 -23.31
C TYR A 84 -0.86 -26.43 -24.52
N ALA A 85 -1.51 -26.22 -25.65
CA ALA A 85 -1.23 -26.91 -26.90
C ALA A 85 -0.97 -25.90 -28.01
N ALA A 86 0.11 -26.10 -28.77
CA ALA A 86 0.44 -25.30 -29.95
C ALA A 86 0.97 -26.23 -31.04
N GLY A 87 0.19 -26.41 -32.11
CA GLY A 87 0.47 -27.41 -33.14
C GLY A 87 0.57 -28.82 -32.53
N ASN A 88 1.72 -29.47 -32.69
CA ASN A 88 1.95 -30.84 -32.19
C ASN A 88 2.50 -30.88 -30.76
N LYS A 89 2.85 -29.74 -30.16
CA LYS A 89 3.39 -29.69 -28.79
C LYS A 89 2.26 -29.49 -27.79
N ILE A 90 2.30 -30.25 -26.69
CA ILE A 90 1.35 -30.14 -25.58
C ILE A 90 2.12 -30.11 -24.27
N TYR A 91 1.89 -29.08 -23.47
CA TYR A 91 2.37 -28.92 -22.10
C TYR A 91 1.22 -29.21 -21.12
N ARG A 92 1.53 -29.89 -20.01
CA ARG A 92 0.60 -30.13 -18.89
C ARG A 92 1.31 -29.86 -17.57
N GLY A 93 0.99 -28.73 -16.98
CA GLY A 93 1.53 -28.29 -15.70
C GLY A 93 0.49 -28.30 -14.60
N ARG A 94 0.94 -28.48 -13.36
CA ARG A 94 0.14 -28.24 -12.16
C ARG A 94 1.00 -27.73 -11.02
N GLY A 95 0.37 -27.04 -10.08
CA GLY A 95 1.07 -26.64 -8.86
C GLY A 95 0.17 -26.25 -7.70
N ALA A 96 0.80 -26.11 -6.54
CA ALA A 96 0.19 -25.72 -5.28
C ALA A 96 1.16 -24.84 -4.48
N GLY A 97 0.86 -23.54 -4.41
CA GLY A 97 1.67 -22.55 -3.67
C GLY A 97 3.03 -22.22 -4.30
N THR A 98 3.42 -22.89 -5.38
CA THR A 98 4.63 -22.62 -6.16
C THR A 98 4.22 -22.41 -7.62
N TYR A 99 4.94 -21.52 -8.30
CA TYR A 99 4.60 -21.08 -9.65
C TYR A 99 5.82 -21.11 -10.58
N PRO A 100 5.61 -21.28 -11.89
CA PRO A 100 6.66 -21.19 -12.91
C PRO A 100 7.29 -19.79 -12.97
N GLU A 101 8.43 -19.70 -13.65
CA GLU A 101 8.94 -18.41 -14.11
C GLU A 101 7.91 -17.73 -15.03
N ASN A 102 7.91 -16.39 -15.07
CA ASN A 102 6.92 -15.59 -15.82
C ASN A 102 5.44 -15.82 -15.43
N TRP A 103 5.15 -16.48 -14.30
CA TRP A 103 3.77 -16.71 -13.85
C TRP A 103 2.94 -15.44 -13.73
N SER A 104 3.50 -14.37 -13.17
CA SER A 104 2.80 -13.08 -13.06
C SER A 104 2.42 -12.53 -14.43
N ARG A 105 3.33 -12.59 -15.40
CA ARG A 105 3.08 -12.18 -16.79
C ARG A 105 1.98 -13.01 -17.44
N PHE A 106 1.96 -14.32 -17.20
CA PHE A 106 0.88 -15.19 -17.68
C PHE A 106 -0.49 -14.82 -17.08
N MET A 107 -0.53 -14.49 -15.79
CA MET A 107 -1.77 -14.06 -15.13
C MET A 107 -2.25 -12.70 -15.66
N ASP A 108 -1.34 -11.75 -15.85
CA ASP A 108 -1.64 -10.43 -16.44
C ASP A 108 -2.11 -10.58 -17.90
N TRP A 109 -1.46 -11.45 -18.67
CA TRP A 109 -1.88 -11.81 -20.03
C TRP A 109 -3.30 -12.42 -20.06
N LEU A 110 -3.60 -13.35 -19.15
CA LEU A 110 -4.94 -13.92 -19.03
C LEU A 110 -5.99 -12.87 -18.66
N ASP A 111 -5.66 -11.95 -17.75
CA ASP A 111 -6.58 -10.88 -17.33
C ASP A 111 -6.87 -9.93 -18.49
N ALA A 112 -5.88 -9.62 -19.34
CA ALA A 112 -6.06 -8.81 -20.54
C ALA A 112 -6.97 -9.49 -21.59
N ILE A 113 -6.93 -10.82 -21.69
CA ILE A 113 -7.75 -11.59 -22.66
C ILE A 113 -9.14 -11.93 -22.09
N VAL A 114 -9.25 -12.14 -20.78
CA VAL A 114 -10.46 -12.61 -20.09
C VAL A 114 -10.70 -11.75 -18.84
N PRO A 115 -10.97 -10.44 -19.01
CA PRO A 115 -11.05 -9.50 -17.90
C PRO A 115 -12.21 -9.81 -16.94
N GLU A 116 -13.22 -10.58 -17.36
CA GLU A 116 -14.35 -10.92 -16.50
C GLU A 116 -13.97 -11.88 -15.37
N LEU A 117 -12.85 -12.61 -15.51
CA LEU A 117 -12.42 -13.53 -14.48
C LEU A 117 -11.57 -12.89 -13.40
N GLU A 118 -11.05 -11.67 -13.57
CA GLU A 118 -10.22 -10.96 -12.59
C GLU A 118 -9.15 -11.88 -11.98
N PHE A 119 -8.34 -12.52 -12.83
CA PHE A 119 -7.22 -13.36 -12.41
C PHE A 119 -6.24 -12.57 -11.56
N VAL A 120 -6.12 -11.29 -11.86
CA VAL A 120 -5.36 -10.30 -11.12
C VAL A 120 -6.34 -9.37 -10.42
N ASN A 121 -6.01 -8.92 -9.21
CA ASN A 121 -6.82 -7.91 -8.54
C ASN A 121 -6.80 -6.61 -9.36
N ARG A 122 -7.95 -6.17 -9.85
CA ARG A 122 -8.09 -4.95 -10.66
C ARG A 122 -7.55 -3.68 -9.98
N ARG A 123 -7.62 -3.64 -8.65
CA ARG A 123 -7.08 -2.55 -7.83
C ARG A 123 -5.63 -2.76 -7.40
N ARG A 124 -4.94 -3.80 -7.90
CA ARG A 124 -3.50 -3.99 -7.69
C ARG A 124 -2.77 -2.74 -8.18
N LEU A 125 -1.80 -2.29 -7.40
CA LEU A 125 -0.92 -1.19 -7.77
C LEU A 125 0.05 -1.66 -8.87
N GLU A 126 0.06 -0.97 -10.00
CA GLU A 126 1.02 -1.18 -11.10
C GLU A 126 2.11 -0.12 -11.09
N ARG A 127 1.74 1.13 -10.81
CA ARG A 127 2.68 2.24 -10.67
C ARG A 127 2.23 3.17 -9.57
N VAL A 128 3.17 3.61 -8.74
CA VAL A 128 2.93 4.65 -7.74
C VAL A 128 4.02 5.70 -7.90
N THR A 129 3.61 6.94 -8.15
CA THR A 129 4.50 8.10 -8.16
C THR A 129 4.16 8.98 -6.98
N ILE A 130 5.18 9.32 -6.19
CA ILE A 130 5.10 10.22 -5.04
C ILE A 130 5.93 11.45 -5.39
N ALA A 131 5.32 12.63 -5.45
CA ALA A 131 6.01 13.89 -5.62
C ALA A 131 6.08 14.63 -4.28
N TYR A 132 7.29 14.99 -3.86
CA TYR A 132 7.55 15.68 -2.59
C TYR A 132 8.85 16.48 -2.66
N ALA A 133 8.89 17.69 -2.10
CA ALA A 133 10.08 18.54 -2.02
C ALA A 133 10.87 18.70 -3.35
N ALA A 134 10.15 18.87 -4.48
CA ALA A 134 10.71 18.93 -5.83
C ALA A 134 11.48 17.66 -6.29
N GLU A 135 11.28 16.55 -5.59
CA GLU A 135 11.68 15.20 -5.97
C GLU A 135 10.45 14.37 -6.32
N SER A 136 10.66 13.29 -7.08
CA SER A 136 9.63 12.28 -7.28
C SER A 136 10.20 10.88 -7.17
N LEU A 137 9.51 10.01 -6.44
CA LEU A 137 9.80 8.59 -6.35
C LEU A 137 8.73 7.81 -7.12
N THR A 138 9.13 7.02 -8.10
CA THR A 138 8.24 6.17 -8.89
C THR A 138 8.61 4.70 -8.69
N LEU A 139 7.63 3.92 -8.24
CA LEU A 139 7.66 2.47 -8.25
C LEU A 139 6.93 1.97 -9.50
N ASP A 140 7.57 1.10 -10.29
CA ASP A 140 6.96 0.52 -11.49
C ASP A 140 7.04 -1.01 -11.44
N ARG A 141 5.89 -1.68 -11.48
CA ARG A 141 5.79 -3.14 -11.40
C ARG A 141 6.25 -3.83 -12.67
N ASN A 142 6.01 -3.22 -13.84
CA ASN A 142 6.35 -3.80 -15.13
C ASN A 142 7.86 -3.77 -15.33
N ASP A 143 8.48 -2.62 -15.05
CA ASP A 143 9.93 -2.44 -15.15
C ASP A 143 10.68 -3.00 -13.94
N LYS A 144 9.94 -3.48 -12.91
CA LYS A 144 10.47 -3.88 -11.60
C LYS A 144 11.41 -2.83 -11.00
N SER A 145 11.13 -1.56 -11.26
CA SER A 145 12.08 -0.48 -11.03
C SER A 145 11.62 0.50 -9.95
N VAL A 146 12.61 1.10 -9.31
CA VAL A 146 12.44 2.26 -8.43
C VAL A 146 13.21 3.41 -9.04
N THR A 147 12.50 4.48 -9.41
CA THR A 147 13.07 5.69 -9.99
C THR A 147 12.97 6.84 -9.01
N LEU A 148 14.10 7.46 -8.68
CA LEU A 148 14.16 8.74 -7.98
C LEU A 148 14.58 9.83 -8.96
N ALA A 149 13.69 10.77 -9.22
CA ALA A 149 14.01 11.98 -9.97
C ALA A 149 14.17 13.17 -9.01
N LYS A 150 15.29 13.86 -9.13
CA LYS A 150 15.59 15.13 -8.48
C LYS A 150 15.69 16.21 -9.55
N LYS A 151 15.73 17.47 -9.13
CA LYS A 151 15.84 18.64 -10.04
C LYS A 151 16.91 18.53 -11.13
N LYS A 152 18.05 17.85 -10.86
CA LYS A 152 19.20 17.74 -11.78
C LYS A 152 19.66 16.31 -12.05
N SER A 153 19.03 15.31 -11.46
CA SER A 153 19.46 13.92 -11.62
C SER A 153 18.27 12.97 -11.61
N ARG A 154 18.44 11.82 -12.25
CA ARG A 154 17.47 10.73 -12.22
C ARG A 154 18.25 9.44 -11.97
N HIS A 155 17.87 8.74 -10.93
CA HIS A 155 18.47 7.48 -10.52
C HIS A 155 17.43 6.38 -10.67
N ILE A 156 17.79 5.30 -11.35
CA ILE A 156 16.89 4.18 -11.64
C ILE A 156 17.56 2.93 -11.06
N TYR A 157 16.81 2.20 -10.25
CA TYR A 157 17.25 0.97 -9.61
C TYR A 157 16.35 -0.18 -10.08
N ASP A 158 16.98 -1.28 -10.50
CA ASP A 158 16.28 -2.55 -10.69
C ASP A 158 16.10 -3.20 -9.32
N ALA A 159 14.85 -3.27 -8.87
CA ALA A 159 14.48 -3.89 -7.60
C ALA A 159 14.18 -5.38 -7.74
N GLY A 160 14.13 -5.93 -8.96
CA GLY A 160 13.80 -7.34 -9.17
C GLY A 160 12.53 -7.76 -8.43
N ASP A 161 12.59 -8.86 -7.68
CA ASP A 161 11.44 -9.36 -6.92
C ASP A 161 11.15 -8.59 -5.62
N ASP A 162 12.12 -7.80 -5.14
CA ASP A 162 11.94 -6.91 -4.00
C ASP A 162 10.97 -5.76 -4.31
N ILE A 163 10.62 -5.52 -5.58
CA ILE A 163 9.57 -4.55 -5.92
C ILE A 163 8.24 -4.86 -5.22
N LYS A 164 7.96 -6.15 -4.94
CA LYS A 164 6.71 -6.60 -4.30
C LYS A 164 6.56 -6.04 -2.88
N LYS A 165 7.62 -6.09 -2.06
CA LYS A 165 7.57 -5.56 -0.68
C LYS A 165 7.31 -4.05 -0.66
N PHE A 166 7.81 -3.30 -1.64
CA PHE A 166 7.57 -1.86 -1.75
C PHE A 166 6.13 -1.54 -2.14
N PHE A 167 5.55 -2.28 -3.09
CA PHE A 167 4.12 -2.13 -3.39
C PHE A 167 3.23 -2.52 -2.22
N ASP A 168 3.58 -3.56 -1.45
CA ASP A 168 2.83 -3.94 -0.25
C ASP A 168 2.89 -2.84 0.82
N ALA A 169 4.06 -2.21 1.01
CA ALA A 169 4.22 -1.06 1.88
C ALA A 169 3.41 0.15 1.40
N CYS A 170 3.48 0.50 0.11
CA CYS A 170 2.66 1.57 -0.47
C CYS A 170 1.16 1.29 -0.32
N GLN A 171 0.71 0.06 -0.53
CA GLN A 171 -0.70 -0.28 -0.36
C GLN A 171 -1.16 -0.02 1.08
N LYS A 172 -0.35 -0.39 2.09
CA LYS A 172 -0.65 -0.09 3.50
C LYS A 172 -0.73 1.42 3.76
N ILE A 173 0.21 2.19 3.23
CA ILE A 173 0.24 3.66 3.36
C ILE A 173 -1.03 4.26 2.73
N ILE A 174 -1.36 3.83 1.51
CA ILE A 174 -2.52 4.29 0.75
C ILE A 174 -3.82 3.93 1.50
N ASP A 175 -3.95 2.72 2.04
CA ASP A 175 -5.15 2.29 2.76
C ASP A 175 -5.29 2.95 4.14
N GLY A 176 -4.17 3.28 4.79
CA GLY A 176 -4.13 3.92 6.11
C GLY A 176 -4.13 5.44 6.10
N ARG A 177 -4.15 6.07 4.91
CA ARG A 177 -3.98 7.52 4.77
C ARG A 177 -5.14 8.30 5.41
N ASP A 178 -4.82 9.45 6.00
CA ASP A 178 -5.80 10.44 6.40
C ASP A 178 -6.17 11.33 5.18
N ALA A 179 -7.46 11.66 5.06
CA ALA A 179 -8.01 12.43 3.94
C ALA A 179 -7.82 13.95 4.07
N ALA A 180 -6.97 14.41 4.98
CA ALA A 180 -6.71 15.83 5.17
C ALA A 180 -6.11 16.49 3.91
N THR A 181 -6.72 17.60 3.50
CA THR A 181 -6.22 18.42 2.39
C THR A 181 -5.07 19.31 2.86
N PRO A 182 -3.90 19.26 2.20
CA PRO A 182 -2.81 20.17 2.49
C PRO A 182 -3.16 21.62 2.17
N ALA A 183 -2.68 22.57 2.97
CA ALA A 183 -2.70 23.97 2.56
C ALA A 183 -1.87 24.16 1.27
N GLU A 184 -2.32 25.03 0.36
CA GLU A 184 -1.72 25.21 -0.99
C GLU A 184 -0.20 25.47 -0.98
N ILE A 185 0.34 26.08 0.10
CA ILE A 185 1.74 26.52 0.23
C ILE A 185 2.51 25.65 1.25
N SER A 186 2.01 24.47 1.62
CA SER A 186 2.69 23.61 2.59
C SER A 186 3.96 22.98 1.99
N GLU A 187 5.13 23.23 2.59
CA GLU A 187 6.39 22.55 2.26
C GLU A 187 6.32 21.04 2.52
N SER A 188 5.35 20.59 3.31
CA SER A 188 5.09 19.17 3.56
C SER A 188 4.04 18.56 2.63
N ARG A 189 3.56 19.27 1.60
CA ARG A 189 2.58 18.73 0.64
C ARG A 189 3.24 17.66 -0.24
N ALA A 190 2.60 16.50 -0.32
CA ALA A 190 2.93 15.46 -1.29
C ALA A 190 1.73 15.16 -2.19
N GLU A 191 2.03 14.84 -3.43
CA GLU A 191 1.08 14.39 -4.43
C GLU A 191 1.37 12.94 -4.78
N PHE A 192 0.31 12.12 -4.83
CA PHE A 192 0.37 10.73 -5.21
C PHE A 192 -0.37 10.54 -6.53
N GLU A 193 0.28 9.90 -7.50
CA GLU A 193 -0.36 9.35 -8.70
C GLU A 193 -0.28 7.82 -8.62
N ILE A 194 -1.43 7.17 -8.67
CA ILE A 194 -1.55 5.72 -8.61
C ILE A 194 -2.17 5.21 -9.90
N VAL A 195 -1.45 4.31 -10.57
CA VAL A 195 -1.96 3.53 -11.70
C VAL A 195 -2.31 2.14 -11.20
N ARG A 196 -3.57 1.74 -11.42
CA ARG A 196 -4.10 0.42 -11.06
C ARG A 196 -4.03 -0.53 -12.25
N HIS A 197 -4.18 -1.82 -11.98
CA HIS A 197 -4.15 -2.87 -13.00
C HIS A 197 -5.21 -2.71 -14.09
N ASP A 198 -6.39 -2.22 -13.73
CA ASP A 198 -7.46 -1.94 -14.70
C ASP A 198 -7.24 -0.65 -15.53
N GLY A 199 -6.08 -0.01 -15.39
CA GLY A 199 -5.73 1.24 -16.05
C GLY A 199 -6.34 2.48 -15.42
N SER A 200 -7.12 2.35 -14.34
CA SER A 200 -7.61 3.52 -13.61
C SER A 200 -6.46 4.27 -12.96
N ILE A 201 -6.55 5.60 -13.02
CA ILE A 201 -5.59 6.52 -12.42
C ILE A 201 -6.30 7.24 -11.27
N GLU A 202 -5.73 7.15 -10.09
CA GLU A 202 -6.18 7.84 -8.88
C GLU A 202 -5.07 8.82 -8.47
N THR A 203 -5.43 10.09 -8.28
CA THR A 203 -4.52 11.09 -7.69
C THR A 203 -5.08 11.59 -6.38
N PHE A 204 -4.20 11.84 -5.41
CA PHE A 204 -4.56 12.53 -4.18
C PHE A 204 -3.38 13.31 -3.62
N GLU A 205 -3.70 14.28 -2.77
CA GLU A 205 -2.72 15.10 -2.08
C GLU A 205 -2.88 14.94 -0.57
N THR A 206 -1.76 14.93 0.14
CA THR A 206 -1.75 14.87 1.61
C THR A 206 -0.45 15.44 2.17
N TYR A 207 -0.33 15.48 3.49
CA TYR A 207 0.92 15.85 4.15
C TYR A 207 1.87 14.65 4.16
N TYR A 208 3.11 14.87 3.73
CA TYR A 208 4.18 13.87 3.71
C TYR A 208 4.77 13.63 5.10
N SER A 209 3.97 13.03 5.98
CA SER A 209 4.39 12.67 7.33
C SER A 209 3.69 11.43 7.84
N GLU A 210 4.32 10.80 8.82
CA GLU A 210 3.84 9.56 9.46
C GLU A 210 2.41 9.70 10.02
N ASN A 211 2.01 10.91 10.45
CA ASN A 211 0.68 11.16 11.00
C ASN A 211 -0.44 11.03 9.97
N PHE A 212 -0.17 11.37 8.70
CA PHE A 212 -1.16 11.31 7.62
C PHE A 212 -0.94 10.10 6.71
N LEU A 213 0.25 9.51 6.76
CA LEU A 213 0.67 8.36 5.97
C LEU A 213 1.34 7.32 6.90
N PRO A 214 0.55 6.52 7.64
CA PRO A 214 1.12 5.50 8.54
C PRO A 214 1.94 4.45 7.76
N GLY A 215 3.16 4.19 8.23
CA GLY A 215 4.14 3.31 7.58
C GLY A 215 5.06 4.03 6.60
N LEU A 216 4.96 5.36 6.46
CA LEU A 216 5.80 6.13 5.54
C LEU A 216 7.28 6.05 5.90
N THR A 217 7.62 6.09 7.18
CA THR A 217 9.01 6.01 7.66
C THR A 217 9.64 4.66 7.32
N GLU A 218 8.94 3.55 7.60
CA GLU A 218 9.40 2.20 7.27
C GLU A 218 9.61 2.03 5.76
N PHE A 219 8.66 2.54 4.97
CA PHE A 219 8.77 2.55 3.51
C PHE A 219 9.98 3.36 3.01
N ALA A 220 10.14 4.59 3.51
CA ALA A 220 11.22 5.49 3.13
C ALA A 220 12.59 4.87 3.48
N ASP A 221 12.71 4.28 4.67
CA ASP A 221 13.93 3.59 5.11
C ASP A 221 14.28 2.41 4.20
N GLY A 222 13.29 1.58 3.84
CA GLY A 222 13.51 0.43 2.95
C GLY A 222 13.95 0.82 1.54
N ILE A 223 13.39 1.89 0.98
CA ILE A 223 13.84 2.41 -0.32
C ILE A 223 15.22 3.05 -0.20
N ARG A 224 15.49 3.77 0.89
CA ARG A 224 16.80 4.40 1.15
C ARG A 224 17.91 3.35 1.23
N GLU A 225 17.65 2.23 1.90
CA GLU A 225 18.59 1.10 1.98
C GLU A 225 18.87 0.50 0.60
N LEU A 226 17.83 0.29 -0.22
CA LEU A 226 17.98 -0.21 -1.59
C LEU A 226 18.86 0.72 -2.43
N MET A 227 18.62 2.03 -2.33
CA MET A 227 19.24 3.01 -3.21
C MET A 227 20.62 3.48 -2.75
N ALA A 228 20.94 3.31 -1.47
CA ALA A 228 22.12 3.87 -0.82
C ALA A 228 22.26 5.40 -1.00
N ASP A 229 21.15 6.11 -1.26
CA ASP A 229 21.10 7.56 -1.38
C ASP A 229 20.54 8.18 -0.10
N LEU A 230 21.44 8.67 0.76
CA LEU A 230 21.09 9.30 2.04
C LEU A 230 20.69 10.78 1.90
N SER A 231 20.73 11.35 0.70
CA SER A 231 20.59 12.79 0.47
C SER A 231 19.22 13.24 -0.04
N ALA A 232 18.34 12.30 -0.38
CA ALA A 232 17.03 12.63 -0.94
C ALA A 232 16.04 13.03 0.17
N GLU A 233 15.39 14.18 -0.01
CA GLU A 233 14.40 14.72 0.94
C GLU A 233 13.15 13.85 1.01
N ILE A 234 12.79 13.16 -0.08
CA ILE A 234 11.69 12.19 -0.11
C ILE A 234 11.91 11.00 0.81
N PHE A 235 13.15 10.72 1.21
CA PHE A 235 13.43 9.72 2.23
C PHE A 235 13.45 10.30 3.64
N SER A 236 13.24 11.60 3.83
CA SER A 236 13.17 12.20 5.16
C SER A 236 11.76 12.74 5.39
N PRO A 237 10.77 11.88 5.68
CA PRO A 237 9.44 12.33 6.07
C PRO A 237 9.58 13.38 7.18
N GLN A 238 9.03 14.57 6.94
CA GLN A 238 9.08 15.60 7.95
C GLN A 238 8.15 15.20 9.09
N ALA A 239 8.61 15.41 10.33
CA ALA A 239 7.69 15.56 11.43
C ALA A 239 6.88 16.83 11.16
N VAL A 240 5.69 16.68 10.57
CA VAL A 240 4.75 17.78 10.49
C VAL A 240 4.30 18.05 11.91
N VAL A 241 4.95 19.02 12.56
CA VAL A 241 4.34 19.76 13.67
C VAL A 241 3.24 20.56 13.00
N ILE A 242 2.01 20.04 13.07
CA ILE A 242 0.85 20.78 12.62
C ILE A 242 0.77 21.97 13.57
N ALA A 243 1.29 23.12 13.15
CA ALA A 243 1.01 24.40 13.79
C ALA A 243 -0.49 24.44 14.09
N PRO A 244 -0.93 24.94 15.25
CA PRO A 244 -2.23 24.61 15.79
C PRO A 244 -3.20 25.05 14.73
N ARG A 245 -3.98 24.10 14.16
CA ARG A 245 -5.02 24.37 13.15
C ARG A 245 -5.64 25.71 13.55
N GLN A 246 -5.41 26.79 12.81
CA GLN A 246 -5.69 28.16 13.29
C GLN A 246 -7.05 28.18 14.01
N GLY A 247 -7.04 28.43 15.33
CA GLY A 247 -8.26 28.47 16.16
C GLY A 247 -8.66 27.19 16.91
N LYS A 248 -7.88 26.09 16.86
CA LYS A 248 -8.15 24.86 17.63
C LYS A 248 -7.29 24.76 18.89
N TYR A 249 -7.85 24.15 19.93
CA TYR A 249 -7.19 23.89 21.21
C TYR A 249 -6.57 22.50 21.24
N ILE A 250 -5.34 22.40 21.77
CA ILE A 250 -4.65 21.12 22.00
C ILE A 250 -5.08 20.61 23.37
N LEU A 251 -5.77 19.48 23.40
CA LEU A 251 -6.20 18.81 24.63
C LEU A 251 -5.44 17.49 24.81
N CYS A 252 -4.75 17.35 25.93
CA CYS A 252 -4.02 16.16 26.31
C CYS A 252 -4.80 15.43 27.41
N LYS A 253 -5.08 14.14 27.21
CA LYS A 253 -5.45 13.26 28.33
C LYS A 253 -4.18 12.78 29.01
N VAL A 254 -4.11 13.01 30.31
CA VAL A 254 -2.98 12.59 31.14
C VAL A 254 -3.41 11.56 32.17
N ARG A 255 -2.48 10.70 32.56
CA ARG A 255 -2.63 9.70 33.61
C ARG A 255 -1.63 9.95 34.71
N PHE A 256 -2.09 9.95 35.95
CA PHE A 256 -1.24 10.03 37.13
C PHE A 256 -0.75 8.62 37.54
N PRO A 257 0.39 8.51 38.23
CA PRO A 257 0.83 7.25 38.82
C PRO A 257 -0.24 6.64 39.73
N GLY A 258 -0.41 5.31 39.67
CA GLY A 258 -1.32 4.58 40.56
C GLY A 258 -2.83 4.76 40.28
N THR A 259 -3.22 5.38 39.16
CA THR A 259 -4.63 5.53 38.78
C THR A 259 -4.89 5.20 37.32
N TYR A 260 -6.06 4.60 37.04
CA TYR A 260 -6.57 4.37 35.68
C TYR A 260 -7.38 5.55 35.15
N LYS A 261 -7.67 6.55 35.99
CA LYS A 261 -8.45 7.73 35.58
C LYS A 261 -7.62 8.65 34.69
N LEU A 262 -8.24 9.11 33.62
CA LEU A 262 -7.67 10.07 32.68
C LEU A 262 -8.23 11.46 32.95
N TYR A 263 -7.35 12.46 32.89
CA TYR A 263 -7.70 13.86 33.12
C TYR A 263 -7.31 14.69 31.91
N THR A 264 -8.17 15.64 31.51
CA THR A 264 -7.94 16.48 30.33
C THR A 264 -7.27 17.78 30.75
N TYR A 265 -6.17 18.10 30.10
CA TYR A 265 -5.47 19.38 30.21
C TYR A 265 -5.33 19.98 28.81
N ARG A 266 -5.15 21.30 28.74
CA ARG A 266 -4.84 21.98 27.49
C ARG A 266 -3.37 22.40 27.44
N THR A 267 -2.82 22.54 26.26
CA THR A 267 -1.46 23.05 26.06
C THR A 267 -1.42 23.97 24.85
N ASP A 268 -0.45 24.88 24.84
CA ASP A 268 -0.05 25.61 23.64
C ASP A 268 1.32 25.10 23.12
N ASP A 269 1.92 24.13 23.83
CA ASP A 269 3.18 23.47 23.48
C ASP A 269 2.90 22.26 22.58
N GLU A 270 3.28 22.42 21.32
CA GLU A 270 3.08 21.44 20.24
C GLU A 270 4.19 20.40 20.14
N THR A 271 5.24 20.57 20.95
CA THR A 271 6.36 19.62 21.00
C THR A 271 6.07 18.41 21.89
N LEU A 272 4.95 18.44 22.63
CA LEU A 272 4.52 17.37 23.50
C LEU A 272 3.96 16.20 22.70
N ALA A 273 4.40 14.99 23.04
CA ALA A 273 3.98 13.75 22.41
C ALA A 273 3.27 12.80 23.39
N VAL A 274 2.46 11.88 22.87
CA VAL A 274 1.93 10.77 23.67
C VAL A 274 3.09 10.00 24.28
N GLY A 275 3.03 9.76 25.58
CA GLY A 275 4.09 9.13 26.36
C GLY A 275 4.98 10.10 27.13
N ASP A 276 4.97 11.40 26.82
CA ASP A 276 5.74 12.40 27.57
C ASP A 276 5.25 12.53 29.01
N ALA A 277 6.22 12.74 29.92
CA ALA A 277 5.97 13.17 31.29
C ALA A 277 5.82 14.71 31.30
N VAL A 278 4.80 15.20 31.99
CA VAL A 278 4.46 16.63 32.05
C VAL A 278 4.12 17.06 33.47
N ASP A 279 4.42 18.31 33.79
CA ASP A 279 4.00 18.95 35.03
C ASP A 279 2.63 19.60 34.84
N VAL A 280 1.68 19.25 35.70
CA VAL A 280 0.29 19.71 35.62
C VAL A 280 -0.24 20.19 36.98
N PRO A 281 -1.12 21.20 37.01
CA PRO A 281 -1.71 21.70 38.25
C PRO A 281 -2.94 20.89 38.70
N VAL A 282 -2.90 20.31 39.89
CA VAL A 282 -3.98 19.52 40.50
C VAL A 282 -4.70 20.27 41.63
N GLY A 283 -5.93 19.85 41.92
CA GLY A 283 -6.73 20.39 43.04
C GLY A 283 -7.11 21.87 42.92
N ARG A 284 -7.66 22.46 43.99
CA ARG A 284 -8.05 23.88 44.02
C ARG A 284 -6.86 24.82 44.17
N ASN A 285 -5.78 24.35 44.77
CA ASN A 285 -4.59 25.15 45.06
C ASN A 285 -3.56 25.15 43.92
N ASN A 286 -3.85 24.46 42.80
CA ASN A 286 -2.93 24.28 41.67
C ASN A 286 -1.56 23.71 42.10
N GLU A 287 -1.58 22.72 42.98
CA GLU A 287 -0.38 21.97 43.34
C GLU A 287 0.19 21.32 42.08
N VAL A 288 1.50 21.43 41.87
CA VAL A 288 2.15 20.88 40.67
C VAL A 288 2.39 19.39 40.90
N THR A 289 1.98 18.57 39.93
CA THR A 289 2.16 17.11 39.99
C THR A 289 2.50 16.58 38.60
N GLN A 290 3.26 15.49 38.55
CA GLN A 290 3.65 14.83 37.31
C GLN A 290 2.55 13.90 36.79
N ALA A 291 2.33 13.92 35.49
CA ALA A 291 1.45 12.99 34.80
C ALA A 291 2.02 12.59 33.44
N ARG A 292 1.52 11.50 32.87
CA ARG A 292 1.93 11.02 31.54
C ARG A 292 0.85 11.28 30.51
N ILE A 293 1.21 11.83 29.35
CA ILE A 293 0.29 12.00 28.23
C ILE A 293 -0.05 10.62 27.66
N VAL A 294 -1.34 10.34 27.51
CA VAL A 294 -1.84 9.07 26.93
C VAL A 294 -2.62 9.29 25.63
N GLU A 295 -3.09 10.50 25.39
CA GLU A 295 -3.85 10.87 24.20
C GLU A 295 -3.70 12.38 23.97
N ILE A 296 -3.55 12.80 22.73
CA ILE A 296 -3.58 14.21 22.33
C ILE A 296 -4.64 14.36 21.25
N GLY A 297 -5.51 15.35 21.39
CA GLY A 297 -6.53 15.69 20.39
C GLY A 297 -6.62 17.19 20.17
N TYR A 298 -7.17 17.57 19.01
CA TYR A 298 -7.29 18.95 18.56
C TYR A 298 -8.76 19.28 18.38
N PHE A 299 -9.26 20.29 19.09
CA PHE A 299 -10.70 20.58 19.19
C PHE A 299 -10.99 22.04 18.87
N GLU A 300 -12.06 22.31 18.11
CA GLU A 300 -12.66 23.64 18.13
C GLU A 300 -13.36 23.89 19.47
N GLU A 301 -13.60 25.15 19.84
CA GLU A 301 -14.22 25.49 21.12
C GLU A 301 -15.55 24.77 21.34
N TYR A 302 -16.35 24.61 20.29
CA TYR A 302 -17.65 23.94 20.34
C TYR A 302 -17.56 22.40 20.38
N GLU A 303 -16.40 21.82 20.05
CA GLU A 303 -16.16 20.37 20.02
C GLU A 303 -15.50 19.85 21.29
N ALA A 304 -14.97 20.76 22.12
CA ALA A 304 -14.24 20.41 23.32
C ALA A 304 -15.18 19.71 24.34
N PRO A 305 -14.72 18.62 24.98
CA PRO A 305 -15.52 17.87 25.95
C PRO A 305 -15.89 18.68 27.20
N PHE A 306 -15.18 19.80 27.43
CA PHE A 306 -15.44 20.76 28.49
C PHE A 306 -15.20 22.18 27.96
N PRO A 307 -15.85 23.21 28.54
CA PRO A 307 -15.56 24.60 28.22
C PRO A 307 -14.07 24.89 28.39
N VAL A 308 -13.43 25.39 27.32
CA VAL A 308 -11.97 25.42 27.23
C VAL A 308 -11.33 26.41 28.21
N ASP A 309 -12.08 27.44 28.58
CA ASP A 309 -11.76 28.39 29.65
C ASP A 309 -11.63 27.72 31.04
N ARG A 310 -12.28 26.58 31.24
CA ARG A 310 -12.26 25.82 32.50
C ARG A 310 -11.23 24.69 32.52
N ILE A 311 -10.63 24.36 31.36
CA ILE A 311 -9.60 23.34 31.27
C ILE A 311 -8.25 23.93 31.70
N LYS A 312 -7.62 23.27 32.68
CA LYS A 312 -6.30 23.66 33.19
C LYS A 312 -5.21 23.44 32.15
N LYS A 313 -4.16 24.26 32.20
CA LYS A 313 -3.01 24.18 31.28
C LYS A 313 -1.92 23.23 31.81
N ILE A 314 -1.29 22.49 30.90
CA ILE A 314 0.03 21.87 31.15
C ILE A 314 1.04 22.99 31.39
N ILE A 315 1.89 22.82 32.41
CA ILE A 315 2.92 23.80 32.77
C ILE A 315 4.12 23.66 31.86
N GLY A 316 4.51 22.42 31.54
CA GLY A 316 5.57 22.10 30.60
C GLY A 316 5.96 20.63 30.64
N LYS A 317 6.87 20.24 29.73
CA LYS A 317 7.49 18.91 29.73
C LYS A 317 8.37 18.73 30.96
N HIS A 318 8.19 17.60 31.66
CA HIS A 318 8.99 17.26 32.82
C HIS A 318 10.30 16.58 32.37
N ILE A 319 11.44 17.15 32.76
CA ILE A 319 12.78 16.64 32.41
C ILE A 319 13.45 16.15 33.70
N ALA A 320 13.34 14.85 33.99
CA ALA A 320 14.08 14.18 35.07
C ALA A 320 14.70 12.87 34.58
N ALA A 321 15.85 12.50 35.18
CA ALA A 321 16.70 11.39 34.73
C ALA A 321 16.34 10.01 35.34
N ASP A 322 15.49 9.96 36.36
CA ASP A 322 15.14 8.71 37.05
C ASP A 322 13.62 8.43 36.97
N TRP A 323 13.24 7.39 36.24
CA TRP A 323 11.84 7.06 35.91
C TRP A 323 11.55 5.55 35.98
N GLU A 324 11.73 4.94 37.17
CA GLU A 324 11.51 3.49 37.36
C GLU A 324 10.19 3.06 38.02
N ASN A 325 9.22 3.94 38.31
CA ASN A 325 7.96 3.49 38.92
C ASN A 325 6.72 4.11 38.27
N PHE A 326 6.30 3.54 37.12
CA PHE A 326 5.01 3.80 36.48
C PHE A 326 4.18 2.52 36.36
#